data_AF-A0A5D2QZ84-F1
#
_entry.id   AF-A0A5D2QZ84-F1
#
_cell.length_a   1.000
_cell.length_b   1.000
_cell.length_c   1.000
_cell.angle_alpha   90.00
_cell.angle_beta   90.00
_cell.angle_gamma   90.00
#
_symmetry.space_group_name_H-M   'P 1'
#
loop_
_entity.id
_entity.type
_entity.pdbx_description
1 polymer ?
#
loop_
_entity_poly.entity_id
_entity_poly.type
_entity_poly.pdbx_seq_one_letter_code
_entity_poly.pdbx_strand_id
1 'polypeptide(L)' 'MGRASSSILVHGFSWLYGSSGREIELQEIVNGLINTQMYNSPGISIALIFITVGIGFKLSPTPSHQWTLDVYEGVWFVR' A
#
# COMPACT_ATOMS: atom_id res chain seq x y z
N MET A 1 -12.07 1.14 9.47
CA MET A 1 -11.06 0.42 8.65
C MET A 1 -9.70 1.14 8.43
N GLY A 2 -9.50 2.41 8.79
CA GLY A 2 -8.25 3.14 8.47
C GLY A 2 -6.95 2.56 9.05
N ARG A 3 -6.99 1.87 10.21
CA ARG A 3 -5.81 1.18 10.78
C ARG A 3 -5.38 -0.02 9.92
N ALA A 4 -6.34 -0.76 9.37
CA ALA A 4 -6.07 -1.95 8.54
C ALA A 4 -5.45 -1.57 7.19
N SER A 5 -5.96 -0.52 6.53
CA SER A 5 -5.36 -0.02 5.28
C SER A 5 -3.94 0.52 5.49
N SER A 6 -3.69 1.18 6.63
CA SER A 6 -2.36 1.65 7.00
C SER A 6 -1.38 0.49 7.24
N SER A 7 -1.80 -0.60 7.90
CA SER A 7 -0.95 -1.79 8.06
C SER A 7 -0.61 -2.47 6.73
N ILE A 8 -1.57 -2.53 5.79
CA ILE A 8 -1.37 -3.10 4.44
C ILE A 8 -0.33 -2.27 3.67
N LEU A 9 -0.42 -0.94 3.74
CA LEU A 9 0.57 -0.04 3.12
C LEU A 9 1.97 -0.24 3.69
N VAL A 10 2.10 -0.23 5.02
CA VAL A 10 3.40 -0.39 5.69
C VAL A 10 4.01 -1.77 5.36
N HIS A 11 3.20 -2.81 5.23
CA HIS A 11 3.68 -4.13 4.82
C HIS A 11 4.23 -4.13 3.38
N GLY A 12 3.53 -3.48 2.45
CA GLY A 12 3.99 -3.33 1.06
C GLY A 12 5.31 -2.55 0.95
N PHE A 13 5.45 -1.44 1.68
CA PHE A 13 6.70 -0.68 1.74
C PHE A 13 7.84 -1.45 2.40
N SER A 14 7.56 -2.22 3.47
CA SER A 14 8.58 -3.05 4.13
C SER A 14 9.20 -4.08 3.19
N TRP A 15 8.38 -4.66 2.31
CA TRP A 15 8.87 -5.64 1.34
C TRP A 15 9.70 -4.98 0.23
N LEU A 16 9.25 -3.83 -0.28
CA LEU A 16 10.02 -3.04 -1.25
C LEU A 16 11.38 -2.59 -0.70
N TYR A 17 11.38 -2.09 0.54
CA TYR A 17 12.58 -1.68 1.25
C TYR A 17 13.59 -2.83 1.43
N GLY A 18 13.10 -4.03 1.78
CA GLY A 18 13.94 -5.22 1.90
C GLY A 18 14.54 -5.66 0.56
N SER A 19 13.76 -5.60 -0.51
CA SER A 19 14.19 -6.03 -1.85
C SER A 19 15.13 -5.05 -2.55
N SER A 20 15.03 -3.75 -2.28
CA SER A 20 15.90 -2.73 -2.90
C SER A 20 17.25 -2.55 -2.20
N GLY A 21 17.48 -3.19 -1.04
CA GLY A 21 18.73 -3.06 -0.31
C GLY A 21 18.72 -1.99 0.79
N ARG A 22 17.55 -1.65 1.34
CA ARG A 22 17.32 -0.68 2.43
C ARG A 22 17.42 0.79 2.03
N GLU A 23 17.09 1.09 0.79
CA GLU A 23 17.06 2.46 0.29
C GLU A 23 15.65 3.06 0.40
N ILE A 24 15.61 4.38 0.58
CA ILE A 24 14.37 5.12 0.87
C ILE A 24 14.00 6.02 -0.32
N GLU A 25 15.01 6.47 -1.07
CA GLU A 25 14.85 7.26 -2.27
C GLU A 25 14.32 6.41 -3.43
N LEU A 26 13.36 6.95 -4.17
CA LEU A 26 12.65 6.21 -5.23
C LEU A 26 13.58 5.82 -6.39
N GLN A 27 14.55 6.69 -6.71
CA GLN A 27 15.54 6.42 -7.75
C GLN A 27 16.48 5.28 -7.35
N GLU A 28 16.91 5.29 -6.09
CA GLU A 28 17.78 4.28 -5.49
C GLU A 28 17.06 2.92 -5.41
N ILE A 29 15.79 2.92 -4.99
CA ILE A 29 14.95 1.70 -5.00
C ILE A 29 14.88 1.05 -6.38
N VAL A 30 14.69 1.84 -7.44
CA VAL A 30 14.66 1.34 -8.83
C VAL A 30 16.02 0.79 -9.24
N ASN A 31 17.11 1.50 -8.94
CA ASN A 31 18.47 1.04 -9.22
C ASN A 31 18.78 -0.28 -8.47
N GLY A 32 18.43 -0.38 -7.19
CA GLY A 32 18.55 -1.60 -6.40
C GLY A 32 17.77 -2.78 -6.98
N LEU A 33 16.56 -2.54 -7.49
CA LEU A 33 15.75 -3.56 -8.14
C LEU A 33 16.34 -4.07 -9.46
N ILE A 34 16.95 -3.18 -10.24
CA ILE A 34 17.61 -3.48 -11.51
C ILE A 34 18.90 -4.26 -11.24
N ASN A 35 19.72 -3.79 -10.31
CA ASN A 35 21.00 -4.41 -9.94
C ASN A 35 20.81 -5.83 -9.40
N THR A 36 19.75 -6.07 -8.64
CA THR A 36 19.41 -7.38 -8.09
C THR A 36 18.63 -8.27 -9.05
N GLN A 37 18.30 -7.78 -10.26
CA GLN A 37 17.42 -8.44 -11.24
C GLN A 37 16.05 -8.85 -10.65
N MET A 38 15.61 -8.18 -9.58
CA MET A 38 14.37 -8.51 -8.87
C MET A 38 13.12 -7.84 -9.46
N TYR A 39 13.27 -7.04 -10.51
CA TYR A 39 12.16 -6.30 -11.14
C TYR A 39 11.00 -7.19 -11.63
N ASN A 40 11.28 -8.45 -12.00
CA ASN A 40 10.27 -9.45 -12.39
C ASN A 40 9.98 -10.49 -11.30
N SER A 41 10.48 -10.29 -10.08
CA SER A 41 10.26 -11.24 -8.98
C SER A 41 8.81 -11.20 -8.52
N PRO A 42 8.17 -12.36 -8.26
CA PRO A 42 6.82 -12.40 -7.71
C PRO A 42 6.69 -11.65 -6.37
N GLY A 43 7.78 -11.54 -5.60
CA GLY A 43 7.80 -10.75 -4.35
C GLY A 43 7.58 -9.25 -4.57
N ILE A 44 8.16 -8.69 -5.63
CA ILE A 44 7.94 -7.28 -6.03
C ILE A 44 6.49 -7.07 -6.47
N SER A 45 5.95 -8.00 -7.26
CA SER A 45 4.56 -7.94 -7.71
C SER A 45 3.59 -7.95 -6.53
N ILE A 46 3.86 -8.78 -5.51
CA ILE A 46 3.05 -8.81 -4.29
C ILE A 46 3.19 -7.47 -3.54
N ALA A 47 4.40 -6.95 -3.35
CA ALA A 47 4.61 -5.66 -2.70
C ALA A 47 3.82 -4.52 -3.39
N LEU A 48 3.81 -4.48 -4.72
CA LEU A 48 3.05 -3.52 -5.52
C LEU A 48 1.53 -3.68 -5.35
N ILE A 49 1.03 -4.91 -5.26
CA ILE A 49 -0.40 -5.19 -5.01
C ILE A 49 -0.79 -4.65 -3.62
N PHE A 50 0.01 -4.91 -2.58
CA PHE A 50 -0.25 -4.41 -1.23
C PHE A 50 -0.30 -2.87 -1.19
N ILE A 51 0.63 -2.20 -1.87
CA ILE A 51 0.62 -0.73 -1.96
C ILE A 51 -0.61 -0.24 -2.72
N THR A 52 -0.93 -0.84 -3.86
CA THR A 52 -2.08 -0.44 -4.70
C THR A 52 -3.40 -0.63 -3.95
N VAL A 53 -3.57 -1.75 -3.24
CA VAL A 53 -4.76 -2.02 -2.41
C VAL A 53 -4.85 -1.03 -1.24
N GLY A 54 -3.74 -0.73 -0.58
CA GLY A 54 -3.70 0.22 0.52
C GLY A 54 -4.02 1.66 0.10
N ILE A 55 -3.54 2.09 -1.07
CA ILE A 55 -3.88 3.39 -1.68
C ILE A 55 -5.34 3.39 -2.14
N GLY A 56 -5.78 2.32 -2.80
CA GLY A 56 -7.17 2.13 -3.22
C GLY A 56 -8.13 2.27 -2.04
N PHE A 57 -7.81 1.66 -0.90
CA PHE A 57 -8.64 1.79 0.29
C PHE A 57 -8.77 3.25 0.78
N LYS A 58 -7.75 4.10 0.61
CA LYS A 58 -7.82 5.54 0.95
C LYS A 58 -8.64 6.36 -0.05
N LEU A 59 -8.67 5.97 -1.31
CA LEU A 59 -9.39 6.67 -2.39
C LEU A 59 -10.85 6.24 -2.53
N SER A 60 -11.29 5.20 -1.79
CA SER A 60 -12.63 4.62 -1.84
C SER A 60 -13.20 4.29 -3.24
N PRO A 61 -12.43 3.82 -4.25
CA PRO A 61 -13.00 3.32 -5.49
C PRO A 61 -13.71 1.99 -5.24
N THR A 62 -14.73 1.65 -6.04
CA THR A 62 -15.41 0.34 -6.02
C THR A 62 -14.36 -0.78 -6.09
N PRO A 63 -14.36 -1.79 -5.20
CA PRO A 63 -15.36 -2.19 -4.19
C PRO A 63 -15.12 -1.63 -2.77
N SER A 64 -14.09 -0.81 -2.56
CA SER A 64 -13.64 -0.32 -1.24
C SER A 64 -14.49 0.81 -0.68
N HIS A 65 -15.72 1.02 -1.16
CA HIS A 65 -16.61 2.12 -0.73
C HIS A 65 -17.44 1.76 0.51
N GLN A 66 -17.41 0.50 0.96
CA GLN A 66 -18.25 -0.01 2.06
C GLN A 66 -18.02 0.71 3.40
N TRP A 67 -16.80 1.17 3.67
CA TRP A 67 -16.48 1.92 4.90
C TRP A 67 -16.83 3.41 4.82
N THR A 68 -17.07 3.95 3.62
CA THR A 68 -17.45 5.36 3.43
C THR A 68 -18.89 5.62 3.89
N LEU A 69 -19.80 4.65 3.70
CA LEU A 69 -21.21 4.76 4.10
C LEU A 69 -21.37 4.76 5.63
N ASP A 70 -20.67 3.85 6.32
CA ASP A 70 -20.69 3.69 7.79
C ASP A 70 -20.17 4.93 8.54
N VAL A 71 -19.10 5.56 8.05
CA VAL A 71 -18.50 6.75 8.69
C VAL A 71 -19.39 7.99 8.55
N TYR A 72 -20.08 8.13 7.42
CA TYR A 72 -20.94 9.30 7.18
C TYR A 72 -22.22 9.25 8.02
N GLU A 73 -22.82 8.07 8.19
CA GLU A 73 -23.99 7.89 9.04
C GLU A 73 -23.64 8.07 10.53
N GLY A 74 -22.48 7.56 10.99
CA GLY A 74 -22.05 7.69 12.38
C GLY A 74 -21.73 9.12 12.82
N VAL A 75 -21.27 9.99 11.91
CA VAL A 75 -20.94 11.40 12.22
C VAL A 75 -22.17 12.24 12.58
N TRP A 76 -23.35 11.88 12.08
CA TRP A 76 -24.57 12.66 12.29
C TRP A 76 -25.25 12.39 13.64
N PHE A 77 -25.01 11.22 14.26
CA PHE A 77 -25.69 10.81 15.49
C PHE A 77 -24.98 11.21 16.79
N VAL A 78 -23.78 11.80 16.71
CA VAL A 78 -22.97 12.19 17.90
C VAL A 78 -22.98 13.71 18.13
N ARG A 79 -24.07 14.39 17.76
CA ARG A 79 -24.33 15.80 18.11
C ARG A 79 -25.67 15.91 18.83
#